data_AF-A0A657PMR3-F1
#
_entry.id   AF-A0A657PMR3-F1
#
_cell.length_a   1.000
_cell.length_b   1.000
_cell.length_c   1.000
_cell.angle_alpha   90.00
_cell.angle_beta   90.00
_cell.angle_gamma   90.00
#
_symmetry.space_group_name_H-M   'P 1'
#
loop_
_entity.id
_entity.type
_entity.pdbx_description
1 polymer ?
#
loop_
_entity_poly.entity_id
_entity_poly.type
_entity_poly.pdbx_seq_one_letter_code
_entity_poly.pdbx_strand_id
1 'polypeptide(L)'
;PFVGYPREPMPEGLPFRLHDYLTLVDWTGRCLREDKRGAIDQALPPILERLHIEAPEWMEMTSGFEERFKTLVGNRKRIDQACEQLGQRWVHGTRACERLMPG
;
A
#
# COMPACT_ATOMS: atom_id res chain seq x y z
N PRO A 1 -0.56 15.31 -6.96
CA PRO A 1 -0.85 16.12 -5.75
C PRO A 1 -1.83 15.34 -4.83
N PHE A 2 -1.82 15.62 -3.52
CA PHE A 2 -2.85 15.10 -2.59
C PHE A 2 -4.10 15.98 -2.67
N VAL A 3 -5.25 15.42 -3.03
CA VAL A 3 -6.48 16.20 -3.33
C VAL A 3 -7.55 16.11 -2.25
N GLY A 4 -7.24 15.45 -1.12
CA GLY A 4 -8.19 15.25 -0.03
C GLY A 4 -9.13 14.07 -0.29
N TYR A 5 -10.18 13.93 0.53
CA TYR A 5 -11.10 12.80 0.42
C TYR A 5 -11.95 12.83 -0.86
N PRO A 6 -12.44 11.66 -1.31
CA PRO A 6 -13.37 11.56 -2.42
C PRO A 6 -14.54 12.52 -2.30
N ARG A 7 -14.77 13.26 -3.38
CA ARG A 7 -15.86 14.22 -3.54
C ARG A 7 -16.20 14.39 -5.02
N GLU A 8 -17.38 14.89 -5.31
CA GLU A 8 -17.78 15.22 -6.69
C GLU A 8 -17.75 16.74 -6.92
N PRO A 9 -17.08 17.23 -7.98
CA PRO A 9 -16.21 16.47 -8.89
C PRO A 9 -14.90 16.05 -8.19
N MET A 10 -14.34 14.89 -8.60
CA MET A 10 -13.06 14.41 -8.09
C MET A 10 -11.91 15.11 -8.83
N PRO A 11 -11.05 15.89 -8.16
CA PRO A 11 -9.88 16.47 -8.79
C PRO A 11 -8.83 15.41 -9.15
N GLU A 12 -8.00 15.68 -10.14
CA GLU A 12 -6.89 14.81 -10.52
C GLU A 12 -5.81 14.77 -9.41
N GLY A 13 -5.61 13.59 -8.81
CA GLY A 13 -4.60 13.36 -7.80
C GLY A 13 -4.94 12.23 -6.83
N LEU A 14 -4.15 12.11 -5.75
CA LEU A 14 -4.35 11.09 -4.73
C LEU A 14 -5.52 11.47 -3.82
N PRO A 15 -6.57 10.63 -3.69
CA PRO A 15 -7.79 10.96 -2.95
C PRO A 15 -7.63 10.78 -1.43
N PHE A 16 -6.56 11.35 -0.89
CA PHE A 16 -6.23 11.41 0.53
C PHE A 16 -5.63 12.77 0.89
N ARG A 17 -5.68 13.14 2.16
CA ARG A 17 -4.96 14.31 2.67
C ARG A 17 -3.49 13.95 2.85
N LEU A 18 -2.59 14.90 2.60
CA LEU A 18 -1.16 14.73 2.87
C LEU A 18 -0.91 14.33 4.33
N HIS A 19 -1.65 14.94 5.26
CA HIS A 19 -1.58 14.60 6.68
C HIS A 19 -1.80 13.11 6.94
N ASP A 20 -2.87 12.52 6.39
CA ASP A 20 -3.21 11.11 6.61
C ASP A 20 -2.12 10.17 6.06
N TYR A 21 -1.50 10.55 4.94
CA TYR A 21 -0.36 9.82 4.40
C TYR A 21 0.87 9.90 5.31
N LEU A 22 1.20 11.08 5.84
CA LEU A 22 2.32 11.23 6.77
C LEU A 22 2.07 10.49 8.10
N THR A 23 0.84 10.49 8.60
CA THR A 23 0.43 9.68 9.76
C THR A 23 0.67 8.19 9.50
N LEU A 24 0.31 7.69 8.32
CA LEU A 24 0.56 6.30 7.95
C LEU A 24 2.06 5.97 7.89
N VAL A 25 2.88 6.88 7.33
CA VAL A 25 4.33 6.70 7.24
C VAL A 25 4.97 6.68 8.63
N ASP A 26 4.59 7.61 9.51
CA ASP A 26 5.07 7.65 10.90
C ASP A 26 4.64 6.40 11.68
N TRP A 27 3.37 6.01 11.58
CA TRP A 27 2.85 4.80 12.19
C TRP A 27 3.60 3.55 11.73
N THR A 28 3.79 3.39 10.41
CA THR A 28 4.54 2.26 9.82
C THR A 28 5.98 2.23 10.34
N GLY A 29 6.66 3.39 10.38
CA GLY A 29 8.02 3.51 10.88
C GLY A 29 8.18 3.16 12.35
N ARG A 30 7.17 3.47 13.18
CA ARG A 30 7.14 3.06 14.60
C ARG A 30 6.92 1.56 14.76
N CYS A 31 6.02 0.97 13.97
CA CYS A 31 5.76 -0.47 14.00
C CYS A 31 6.98 -1.31 13.57
N LEU A 32 7.79 -0.83 12.62
CA LEU A 32 9.00 -1.55 12.17
C LEU A 32 10.20 -1.41 13.13
N ARG A 33 10.21 -0.39 14.00
CA ARG A 33 11.33 -0.04 14.88
C ARG A 33 11.00 -0.34 16.35
N GLU A 34 10.49 -1.53 16.62
CA GLU A 34 10.14 -2.01 17.98
C GLU A 34 11.29 -1.87 19.01
N ASP A 35 12.52 -1.57 18.57
CA ASP A 35 13.70 -1.31 19.39
C ASP A 35 13.72 0.07 20.08
N LYS A 36 12.86 1.02 19.70
CA LYS A 36 12.78 2.35 20.34
C LYS A 36 11.53 2.49 21.21
N ARG A 37 11.73 2.63 22.53
CA ARG A 37 10.66 2.92 23.50
C ARG A 37 9.87 4.16 23.09
N GLY A 38 8.62 3.96 22.70
CA GLY A 38 7.61 4.97 22.42
C GLY A 38 6.32 4.25 22.07
N ALA A 39 5.20 4.62 22.71
CA ALA A 39 3.95 3.90 22.62
C ALA A 39 3.56 3.59 21.16
N ILE A 40 3.40 2.30 20.85
CA ILE A 40 2.69 1.87 19.67
C ILE A 40 1.26 2.38 19.87
N ASP A 41 0.87 3.37 19.09
CA ASP A 41 -0.55 3.70 18.97
C ASP A 41 -1.19 2.49 18.28
N GLN A 42 -1.96 1.73 19.06
CA GLN A 42 -2.62 0.51 18.58
C GLN A 42 -3.75 0.84 17.61
N ALA A 43 -4.13 2.11 17.47
CA ALA A 43 -5.16 2.51 16.53
C ALA A 43 -4.64 2.39 15.09
N LEU A 44 -5.34 1.59 14.28
CA LEU A 44 -5.13 1.47 12.85
C LEU A 44 -5.33 2.85 12.20
N PRO A 45 -4.38 3.36 11.38
CA PRO A 45 -4.57 4.61 10.67
C PRO A 45 -5.84 4.57 9.80
N PRO A 46 -6.73 5.59 9.83
CA PRO A 46 -7.99 5.60 9.08
C PRO A 46 -7.84 5.42 7.56
N ILE A 47 -6.66 5.71 7.02
CA ILE A 47 -6.35 5.48 5.60
C ILE A 47 -6.31 4.00 5.24
N LEU A 48 -5.88 3.12 6.15
CA LEU A 48 -5.86 1.67 5.93
C LEU A 48 -7.28 1.10 5.96
N GLU A 49 -8.11 1.55 6.91
CA GLU A 49 -9.55 1.20 6.95
C GLU A 49 -10.27 1.59 5.65
N ARG A 50 -10.05 2.82 5.17
CA ARG A 50 -10.64 3.31 3.91
C ARG A 50 -10.19 2.53 2.68
N LEU A 51 -8.97 2.00 2.70
CA LEU A 51 -8.41 1.18 1.63
C LEU A 51 -8.80 -0.29 1.75
N HIS A 52 -9.50 -0.67 2.83
CA HIS A 52 -9.78 -2.06 3.20
C HIS A 52 -8.50 -2.91 3.27
N ILE A 53 -7.44 -2.33 3.86
CA ILE A 53 -6.18 -3.00 4.11
C ILE A 53 -6.03 -3.18 5.62
N GLU A 54 -5.91 -4.43 6.05
CA GLU A 54 -5.70 -4.77 7.44
C GLU A 54 -4.23 -4.54 7.85
N ALA A 55 -4.00 -4.25 9.14
CA ALA A 55 -2.68 -3.95 9.67
C ALA A 55 -1.62 -5.04 9.39
N PRO A 56 -1.90 -6.34 9.61
CA PRO A 56 -0.92 -7.40 9.35
C PRO A 56 -0.46 -7.45 7.90
N GLU A 57 -1.40 -7.37 6.95
CA GLU A 57 -1.13 -7.35 5.51
C GLU A 57 -0.31 -6.12 5.13
N TRP A 58 -0.66 -4.95 5.67
CA TRP A 58 0.10 -3.72 5.46
C TRP A 58 1.54 -3.85 5.97
N MET A 59 1.71 -4.37 7.20
CA MET A 59 3.04 -4.55 7.80
C MET A 59 3.87 -5.56 7.03
N GLU A 60 3.26 -6.64 6.55
CA GLU A 60 3.95 -7.62 5.71
C GLU A 60 4.37 -7.02 4.35
N MET A 61 3.51 -6.21 3.74
CA MET A 61 3.83 -5.51 2.49
C MET A 61 4.97 -4.51 2.68
N THR A 62 4.92 -3.70 3.75
CA THR A 62 5.86 -2.56 3.94
C THR A 62 7.20 -2.96 4.52
N SER A 63 7.28 -4.01 5.35
CA SER A 63 8.54 -4.53 5.89
C SER A 63 9.41 -5.23 4.84
N GLY A 64 8.78 -5.87 3.85
CA GLY A 64 9.45 -6.71 2.86
C GLY A 64 9.19 -6.28 1.42
N PHE A 65 8.90 -5.01 1.18
CA PHE A 65 8.36 -4.53 -0.09
C PHE A 65 9.25 -4.92 -1.29
N GLU A 66 10.52 -4.53 -1.27
CA GLU A 66 11.48 -4.82 -2.36
C GLU A 66 11.84 -6.32 -2.48
N GLU A 67 11.67 -7.08 -1.40
CA GLU A 67 11.91 -8.52 -1.41
C GLU A 67 10.72 -9.26 -2.05
N ARG A 68 9.49 -8.91 -1.68
CA ARG A 68 8.25 -9.58 -2.12
C ARG A 68 7.84 -9.14 -3.50
N PHE A 69 7.96 -7.86 -3.75
CA PHE A 69 7.60 -7.22 -5.01
C PHE A 69 8.87 -6.92 -5.79
N LYS A 70 8.92 -7.36 -7.05
CA LYS A 70 10.12 -7.24 -7.88
C LYS A 70 9.99 -6.19 -8.96
N THR A 71 8.85 -6.13 -9.61
CA THR A 71 8.69 -5.32 -10.82
C THR A 71 7.32 -4.66 -10.90
N LEU A 72 6.25 -5.43 -10.71
CA LEU A 72 4.88 -4.92 -10.73
C LEU A 72 4.16 -5.31 -9.44
N VAL A 73 3.28 -4.42 -8.96
CA VAL A 73 2.51 -4.56 -7.71
C VAL A 73 1.06 -4.15 -7.96
N GLY A 74 0.11 -4.98 -7.51
CA GLY A 74 -1.31 -4.77 -7.76
C GLY A 74 -2.07 -6.09 -7.91
N ASN A 75 -3.38 -6.01 -8.09
CA ASN A 75 -4.21 -7.18 -8.37
C ASN A 75 -3.73 -7.93 -9.62
N ARG A 76 -3.79 -9.26 -9.59
CA ARG A 76 -3.30 -10.14 -10.66
C ARG A 76 -3.76 -9.74 -12.06
N LYS A 77 -5.04 -9.42 -12.24
CA LYS A 77 -5.58 -9.01 -13.56
C LYS A 77 -4.91 -7.74 -14.09
N ARG A 78 -4.64 -6.77 -13.21
CA ARG A 78 -3.96 -5.53 -13.58
C ARG A 78 -2.47 -5.75 -13.83
N ILE A 79 -1.85 -6.67 -13.10
CA ILE A 79 -0.46 -7.09 -13.35
C ILE A 79 -0.33 -7.70 -14.73
N ASP A 80 -1.22 -8.62 -15.11
CA ASP A 80 -1.20 -9.27 -16.42
C ASP A 80 -1.39 -8.23 -17.55
N GLN A 81 -2.35 -7.30 -17.39
CA GLN A 81 -2.55 -6.19 -18.34
C GLN A 81 -1.33 -5.26 -18.44
N ALA A 82 -0.73 -4.90 -17.31
CA ALA A 82 0.48 -4.06 -17.30
C ALA A 82 1.67 -4.78 -17.93
N CYS A 83 1.82 -6.09 -17.70
CA CYS A 83 2.85 -6.92 -18.32
C CYS A 83 2.77 -6.85 -19.85
N GLU A 84 1.56 -7.01 -20.40
CA GLU A 84 1.30 -6.91 -21.84
C GLU A 84 1.63 -5.52 -22.39
N GLN A 85 1.18 -4.46 -21.71
CA GLN A 85 1.43 -3.07 -22.11
C GLN A 85 2.92 -2.70 -22.08
N LEU A 86 3.68 -3.30 -21.17
CA LEU A 86 5.13 -3.11 -21.06
C LEU A 86 5.93 -4.03 -22.00
N GLY A 87 5.25 -4.88 -22.81
CA GLY A 87 5.90 -5.84 -23.70
C GLY A 87 6.67 -6.94 -22.96
N GLN A 88 6.38 -7.14 -21.68
CA GLN A 88 6.99 -8.18 -20.86
C GLN A 88 6.29 -9.53 -21.10
N ARG A 89 7.07 -10.62 -21.05
CA ARG A 89 6.54 -11.99 -21.21
C ARG A 89 6.30 -12.70 -19.88
N TRP A 90 6.86 -12.20 -18.78
CA TRP A 90 6.71 -12.76 -17.44
C TRP A 90 6.85 -11.65 -16.39
N VAL A 91 6.24 -11.87 -15.23
CA VAL A 91 6.33 -10.97 -14.07
C VAL A 91 6.73 -11.77 -12.84
N HIS A 92 7.70 -11.26 -12.09
CA HIS A 92 8.11 -11.83 -10.81
C HIS A 92 7.25 -11.29 -9.65
N GLY A 93 7.07 -12.07 -8.60
CA GLY A 93 6.32 -11.64 -7.40
C GLY A 93 4.79 -11.72 -7.55
N THR A 94 4.27 -12.41 -8.57
CA THR A 94 2.83 -12.59 -8.79
C THR A 94 2.13 -13.29 -7.63
N ARG A 95 2.79 -14.26 -7.00
CA ARG A 95 2.25 -14.95 -5.81
C ARG A 95 2.08 -14.02 -4.60
N ALA A 96 2.98 -13.05 -4.42
CA ALA A 96 2.85 -12.05 -3.36
C ALA A 96 1.66 -11.11 -3.66
N CYS A 97 1.50 -10.71 -4.93
CA CYS A 97 0.37 -9.91 -5.38
C CYS A 97 -0.98 -10.62 -5.18
N GLU A 98 -1.08 -11.91 -5.51
CA GLU A 98 -2.31 -12.71 -5.32
C GLU A 98 -2.73 -12.80 -3.85
N ARG A 99 -1.76 -12.90 -2.94
CA ARG A 99 -2.03 -13.06 -1.50
C ARG A 99 -2.30 -11.74 -0.78
N LEU A 100 -1.50 -10.70 -1.08
CA LEU A 100 -1.52 -9.43 -0.34
C LEU A 100 -2.40 -8.36 -1.00
N MET A 101 -2.72 -8.53 -2.28
CA MET A 101 -3.60 -7.63 -3.03
C MET A 101 -4.68 -8.41 -3.78
N PRO A 102 -5.49 -9.22 -3.05
CA PRO A 102 -6.66 -9.84 -3.65
C PRO A 102 -7.59 -8.72 -4.12
N GLY A 103 -8.23 -8.92 -5.26
CA GLY A 103 -9.20 -7.98 -5.82
C GLY A 103 -10.07 -8.63 -6.86
#